data_AF-A0A966MUX6-F1
#
_entry.id   AF-A0A966MUX6-F1
#
_cell.length_a   1.000
_cell.length_b   1.000
_cell.length_c   1.000
_cell.angle_alpha   90.00
_cell.angle_beta   90.00
_cell.angle_gamma   90.00
#
_symmetry.space_group_name_H-M   'P 1'
#
loop_
_entity.id
_entity.type
_entity.pdbx_description
1 polymer ?
#
loop_
_entity_poly.entity_id
_entity_poly.type
_entity_poly.pdbx_seq_one_letter_code
_entity_poly.pdbx_strand_id
1 'polypeptide(L)'
;MIRLKSRATLVASAIAVAALTVSTSLVAVSSANAALPSWCGPKKITMGFTDGFGGNSWRLVTTAAVRDEIKKCPSVTKLYYADGQGKTDKAISDIKGMVAKGVKALVVFPDAGEAMLPALRSAYKAGVVTVPYRVWAGGTAGKDYTMWVGSDFVNSGRQWGEWIKKNLPNGGNILRISGPAGNSQGADESKGLEEVLGTSGKWKFIGTAPFEPTGWDPGKTQEVLTAAIAKYPKIDAITSDFGPSMVSALDAAAKSGWKVPAIATSDGNVLACF
;
A
#
# COMPACT_ATOMS: atom_id res chain seq x y z
N MET A 1 82.34 -18.10 13.20
CA MET A 1 83.23 -19.21 12.78
C MET A 1 82.58 -20.48 13.30
N ILE A 2 81.97 -21.37 12.52
CA ILE A 2 82.52 -22.21 11.46
C ILE A 2 81.37 -22.72 10.57
N ARG A 3 81.64 -22.79 9.26
CA ARG A 3 80.85 -23.39 8.18
C ARG A 3 80.85 -24.93 8.27
N LEU A 4 79.85 -25.60 7.68
CA LEU A 4 79.96 -26.60 6.57
C LEU A 4 78.70 -27.50 6.52
N LYS A 5 77.99 -27.52 5.37
CA LYS A 5 77.95 -28.58 4.33
C LYS A 5 77.26 -29.89 4.79
N SER A 6 76.09 -30.19 4.24
CA SER A 6 75.89 -31.09 3.07
C SER A 6 75.93 -32.58 3.45
N ARG A 7 74.82 -33.29 3.23
CA ARG A 7 74.67 -34.30 2.17
C ARG A 7 73.38 -35.09 2.38
N ALA A 8 72.65 -35.24 1.28
CA ALA A 8 71.56 -36.18 1.13
C ALA A 8 72.09 -37.61 1.17
N THR A 9 71.34 -38.50 1.82
CA THR A 9 71.35 -39.94 1.50
C THR A 9 69.93 -40.46 1.67
N LEU A 10 69.30 -40.78 0.55
CA LEU A 10 68.09 -41.62 0.51
C LEU A 10 68.48 -43.04 0.95
N VAL A 11 67.74 -43.61 1.90
CA VAL A 11 67.56 -45.05 2.00
C VAL A 11 66.07 -45.29 2.18
N ALA A 12 65.49 -45.98 1.19
CA ALA A 12 64.11 -46.43 1.19
C ALA A 12 63.87 -47.43 2.32
N SER A 13 62.76 -47.29 3.04
CA SER A 13 62.20 -48.36 3.87
C SER A 13 60.69 -48.18 3.91
N ALA A 14 59.99 -49.21 3.44
CA ALA A 14 58.55 -49.29 3.36
C ALA A 14 57.91 -49.18 4.75
N ILE A 15 56.93 -48.28 4.90
CA ILE A 15 56.01 -48.27 6.05
C ILE A 15 54.59 -48.10 5.50
N ALA A 16 53.74 -49.01 5.96
CA ALA A 16 52.37 -49.22 5.54
C ALA A 16 51.49 -47.96 5.68
N VAL A 17 50.59 -47.81 4.71
CA VAL A 17 49.50 -46.83 4.71
C VAL A 17 48.51 -47.17 5.82
N ALA A 18 48.36 -46.28 6.80
CA ALA A 18 47.19 -46.20 7.65
C ALA A 18 46.55 -44.82 7.42
N ALA A 19 45.52 -44.78 6.58
CA ALA A 19 44.74 -43.57 6.32
C ALA A 19 43.88 -43.25 7.56
N LEU A 20 44.22 -42.19 8.29
CA LEU A 20 43.31 -41.56 9.24
C LEU A 20 42.38 -40.63 8.47
N THR A 21 41.14 -41.06 8.21
CA THR A 21 40.08 -40.20 7.73
C THR A 21 39.60 -39.32 8.88
N VAL A 22 40.01 -38.05 8.88
CA VAL A 22 39.39 -37.01 9.71
C VAL A 22 38.05 -36.66 9.06
N SER A 23 36.97 -37.23 9.61
CA SER A 23 35.59 -36.87 9.24
C SER A 23 35.28 -35.47 9.75
N THR A 24 35.51 -34.45 8.92
CA THR A 24 34.94 -33.12 9.14
C THR A 24 33.44 -33.19 8.87
N SER A 25 32.66 -33.37 9.93
CA SER A 25 31.20 -33.26 9.88
C SER A 25 30.83 -31.85 9.43
N LEU A 26 30.38 -31.70 8.18
CA LEU A 26 29.63 -30.53 7.75
C LEU A 26 28.40 -30.43 8.66
N VAL A 27 28.39 -29.46 9.57
CA VAL A 27 27.14 -28.99 10.15
C VAL A 27 26.41 -28.28 9.01
N ALA A 28 25.56 -29.02 8.32
CA ALA A 28 24.57 -28.44 7.43
C ALA A 28 23.71 -27.52 8.30
N VAL A 29 23.94 -26.22 8.19
CA VAL A 29 22.98 -25.21 8.65
C VAL A 29 21.74 -25.48 7.79
N SER A 30 20.78 -26.21 8.34
CA SER A 30 19.46 -26.36 7.76
C SER A 30 18.87 -24.96 7.73
N SER A 31 19.04 -24.28 6.59
CA SER A 31 18.28 -23.09 6.26
C SER A 31 16.82 -23.49 6.38
N ALA A 32 16.15 -22.96 7.41
CA ALA A 32 14.77 -23.24 7.71
C ALA A 32 13.95 -23.22 6.40
N ASN A 33 13.46 -24.38 5.99
CA ASN A 33 12.42 -24.49 4.97
C ASN A 33 11.17 -23.82 5.54
N ALA A 34 11.08 -22.49 5.43
CA ALA A 34 9.83 -21.81 5.63
C ALA A 34 8.81 -22.49 4.72
N ALA A 35 7.76 -23.06 5.32
CA ALA A 35 6.71 -23.70 4.56
C ALA A 35 6.16 -22.68 3.55
N LEU A 36 6.04 -23.11 2.29
CA LEU A 36 5.50 -22.24 1.24
C LEU A 36 4.09 -21.79 1.66
N PRO A 37 3.70 -20.53 1.36
CA PRO A 37 2.35 -20.09 1.62
C PRO A 37 1.33 -21.01 0.93
N SER A 38 0.18 -21.24 1.54
CA SER A 38 -0.87 -22.12 1.01
C SER A 38 -1.38 -21.70 -0.38
N TRP A 39 -1.22 -20.43 -0.73
CA TRP A 39 -1.57 -19.88 -2.03
C TRP A 39 -0.49 -20.13 -3.11
N CYS A 40 0.72 -20.57 -2.73
CA CYS A 40 1.80 -20.83 -3.67
C CYS A 40 1.68 -22.23 -4.30
N GLY A 41 0.99 -22.30 -5.44
CA GLY A 41 0.88 -23.53 -6.22
C GLY A 41 2.17 -23.92 -6.96
N PRO A 42 2.26 -25.16 -7.47
CA PRO A 42 3.47 -25.66 -8.16
C PRO A 42 3.64 -25.14 -9.60
N LYS A 43 2.59 -24.52 -10.18
CA LYS A 43 2.61 -24.04 -11.56
C LYS A 43 3.36 -22.72 -11.67
N LYS A 44 4.39 -22.69 -12.52
CA LYS A 44 5.14 -21.46 -12.81
C LYS A 44 4.27 -20.45 -13.55
N ILE A 45 4.24 -19.21 -13.06
CA ILE A 45 3.48 -18.11 -13.66
C ILE A 45 4.29 -16.81 -13.72
N THR A 46 3.92 -15.95 -14.66
CA THR A 46 4.28 -14.53 -14.62
C THR A 46 3.08 -13.72 -14.13
N MET A 47 3.33 -12.69 -13.33
CA MET A 47 2.31 -11.81 -12.76
C MET A 47 2.46 -10.39 -13.28
N GLY A 48 1.34 -9.69 -13.42
CA GLY A 48 1.28 -8.25 -13.66
C GLY A 48 0.79 -7.52 -12.42
N PHE A 49 1.38 -6.35 -12.16
CA PHE A 49 0.88 -5.36 -11.22
C PHE A 49 0.83 -4.01 -11.93
N THR A 50 -0.35 -3.41 -12.02
CA THR A 50 -0.54 -2.12 -12.68
C THR A 50 -1.08 -1.10 -11.69
N ASP A 51 -0.35 -0.01 -11.55
CA ASP A 51 -0.73 1.16 -10.75
C ASP A 51 -1.25 2.26 -11.70
N GLY A 52 -2.30 2.98 -11.34
CA GLY A 52 -2.81 4.07 -12.17
C GLY A 52 -2.04 5.39 -12.01
N PHE A 53 -1.33 5.60 -10.90
CA PHE A 53 -0.59 6.84 -10.60
C PHE A 53 0.81 6.64 -10.04
N GLY A 54 1.04 5.64 -9.18
CA GLY A 54 2.36 5.23 -8.67
C GLY A 54 3.09 6.19 -7.71
N GLY A 55 2.64 7.44 -7.54
CA GLY A 55 3.50 8.52 -7.04
C GLY A 55 3.50 8.83 -5.54
N ASN A 56 2.59 8.31 -4.72
CA ASN A 56 2.52 8.65 -3.28
C ASN A 56 3.09 7.55 -2.36
N SER A 57 3.30 7.87 -1.08
CA SER A 57 3.90 6.95 -0.11
C SER A 57 3.14 5.62 0.00
N TRP A 58 1.81 5.66 -0.08
CA TRP A 58 0.98 4.46 -0.07
C TRP A 58 1.22 3.58 -1.32
N ARG A 59 1.43 4.17 -2.50
CA ARG A 59 1.79 3.43 -3.73
C ARG A 59 3.16 2.77 -3.61
N LEU A 60 4.14 3.45 -3.01
CA LEU A 60 5.46 2.87 -2.75
C LEU A 60 5.38 1.69 -1.79
N VAL A 61 4.64 1.84 -0.68
CA VAL A 61 4.45 0.78 0.32
C VAL A 61 3.73 -0.42 -0.29
N THR A 62 2.63 -0.20 -1.03
CA THR A 62 1.90 -1.31 -1.65
C THR A 62 2.70 -2.01 -2.74
N THR A 63 3.47 -1.27 -3.54
CA THR A 63 4.39 -1.87 -4.53
C THR A 63 5.46 -2.72 -3.85
N ALA A 64 6.04 -2.24 -2.74
CA ALA A 64 6.99 -3.01 -1.95
C ALA A 64 6.33 -4.26 -1.35
N ALA A 65 5.14 -4.13 -0.78
CA ALA A 65 4.38 -5.24 -0.21
C ALA A 65 4.07 -6.32 -1.26
N VAL A 66 3.66 -5.94 -2.48
CA VAL A 66 3.48 -6.88 -3.60
C VAL A 66 4.79 -7.59 -3.91
N ARG A 67 5.90 -6.86 -4.03
CA ARG A 67 7.22 -7.45 -4.31
C ARG A 67 7.68 -8.41 -3.23
N ASP A 68 7.40 -8.12 -1.96
CA ASP A 68 7.79 -8.98 -0.85
C ASP A 68 6.88 -10.20 -0.71
N GLU A 69 5.57 -10.05 -0.99
CA GLU A 69 4.64 -11.17 -0.96
C GLU A 69 4.97 -12.18 -2.06
N ILE A 70 5.23 -11.75 -3.30
CA ILE A 70 5.53 -12.69 -4.39
C ILE A 70 6.83 -13.45 -4.18
N LYS A 71 7.82 -12.89 -3.48
CA LYS A 71 9.09 -13.59 -3.17
C LYS A 71 8.87 -14.82 -2.32
N LYS A 72 7.77 -14.87 -1.55
CA LYS A 72 7.38 -16.04 -0.76
C LYS A 72 6.93 -17.21 -1.63
N CYS A 73 6.70 -16.99 -2.93
CA CYS A 73 6.28 -18.04 -3.86
C CYS A 73 7.23 -18.19 -5.04
N PRO A 74 8.11 -19.23 -5.05
CA PRO A 74 9.08 -19.44 -6.13
C PRO A 74 8.44 -19.78 -7.48
N SER A 75 7.15 -20.16 -7.49
CA SER A 75 6.40 -20.38 -8.73
C SER A 75 6.04 -19.08 -9.46
N VAL A 76 6.12 -17.92 -8.79
CA VAL A 76 6.03 -16.61 -9.47
C VAL A 76 7.40 -16.29 -10.05
N THR A 77 7.59 -16.58 -11.34
CA THR A 77 8.91 -16.47 -11.98
C THR A 77 9.25 -15.06 -12.41
N LYS A 78 8.25 -14.18 -12.55
CA LYS A 78 8.45 -12.78 -12.94
C LYS A 78 7.26 -11.91 -12.54
N LEU A 79 7.56 -10.72 -12.04
CA LEU A 79 6.59 -9.63 -11.88
C LEU A 79 6.85 -8.57 -12.96
N TYR A 80 5.82 -8.24 -13.72
CA TYR A 80 5.77 -7.05 -14.54
C TYR A 80 5.07 -5.94 -13.76
N TYR A 81 5.68 -4.77 -13.74
CA TYR A 81 5.11 -3.56 -13.15
C TYR A 81 4.85 -2.54 -14.24
N ALA A 82 3.72 -1.83 -14.16
CA ALA A 82 3.46 -0.65 -14.95
C ALA A 82 2.79 0.43 -14.11
N ASP A 83 3.11 1.67 -14.44
CA ASP A 83 2.57 2.88 -13.82
C ASP A 83 1.88 3.72 -14.88
N GLY A 84 0.57 3.93 -14.71
CA GLY A 84 -0.29 4.71 -15.59
C GLY A 84 -0.02 6.22 -15.54
N GLN A 85 0.74 6.72 -14.57
CA GLN A 85 1.14 8.13 -14.43
C GLN A 85 -0.05 9.10 -14.40
N GLY A 86 -1.17 8.67 -13.84
CA GLY A 86 -2.43 9.41 -13.80
C GLY A 86 -3.16 9.51 -15.15
N LYS A 87 -2.69 8.81 -16.19
CA LYS A 87 -3.28 8.86 -17.55
C LYS A 87 -4.14 7.61 -17.79
N THR A 88 -5.45 7.80 -17.85
CA THR A 88 -6.43 6.71 -18.06
C THR A 88 -6.09 5.83 -19.27
N ASP A 89 -5.81 6.42 -20.42
CA ASP A 89 -5.50 5.67 -21.65
C ASP A 89 -4.22 4.85 -21.53
N LYS A 90 -3.23 5.37 -20.78
CA LYS A 90 -2.00 4.66 -20.49
C LYS A 90 -2.28 3.48 -19.57
N ALA A 91 -2.99 3.68 -18.46
CA ALA A 91 -3.35 2.61 -17.53
C ALA A 91 -4.14 1.49 -18.22
N ILE A 92 -5.07 1.83 -19.12
CA ILE A 92 -5.79 0.87 -19.96
C ILE A 92 -4.83 0.11 -20.89
N SER A 93 -3.88 0.82 -21.52
CA SER A 93 -2.88 0.22 -22.40
C SER A 93 -1.92 -0.69 -21.64
N ASP A 94 -1.56 -0.34 -20.41
CA ASP A 94 -0.72 -1.14 -19.52
C ASP A 94 -1.39 -2.47 -19.19
N ILE A 95 -2.70 -2.47 -18.85
CA ILE A 95 -3.48 -3.72 -18.64
C ILE A 95 -3.43 -4.60 -19.88
N LYS A 96 -3.70 -4.05 -21.08
CA LYS A 96 -3.63 -4.79 -22.35
C LYS A 96 -2.23 -5.33 -22.60
N GLY A 97 -1.20 -4.54 -22.29
CA GLY A 97 0.20 -4.92 -22.37
C GLY A 97 0.56 -6.09 -21.47
N MET A 98 0.00 -6.16 -20.25
CA MET A 98 0.18 -7.32 -19.36
C MET A 98 -0.39 -8.59 -19.97
N VAL A 99 -1.61 -8.52 -20.52
CA VAL A 99 -2.24 -9.66 -21.21
C VAL A 99 -1.40 -10.12 -22.40
N ALA A 100 -0.91 -9.18 -23.22
CA ALA A 100 -0.04 -9.49 -24.37
C ALA A 100 1.30 -10.12 -23.95
N LYS A 101 1.83 -9.79 -22.76
CA LYS A 101 3.01 -10.44 -22.16
C LYS A 101 2.72 -11.83 -21.58
N GLY A 102 1.47 -12.29 -21.64
CA GLY A 102 1.08 -13.63 -21.22
C GLY A 102 1.04 -13.83 -19.70
N VAL A 103 0.86 -12.76 -18.90
CA VAL A 103 0.70 -12.89 -17.45
C VAL A 103 -0.50 -13.78 -17.12
N LYS A 104 -0.39 -14.58 -16.05
CA LYS A 104 -1.46 -15.48 -15.60
C LYS A 104 -2.29 -14.90 -14.47
N ALA A 105 -1.73 -13.95 -13.72
CA ALA A 105 -2.45 -13.16 -12.74
C ALA A 105 -2.09 -11.68 -12.91
N LEU A 106 -3.07 -10.82 -12.69
CA LEU A 106 -2.98 -9.38 -12.85
C LEU A 106 -3.71 -8.70 -11.69
N VAL A 107 -2.95 -7.96 -10.88
CA VAL A 107 -3.49 -7.07 -9.84
C VAL A 107 -3.49 -5.64 -10.39
N VAL A 108 -4.64 -4.97 -10.30
CA VAL A 108 -4.84 -3.65 -10.91
C VAL A 108 -5.32 -2.66 -9.87
N PHE A 109 -4.66 -1.51 -9.74
CA PHE A 109 -5.24 -0.34 -9.11
C PHE A 109 -6.00 0.46 -10.18
N PRO A 110 -7.34 0.49 -10.19
CA PRO A 110 -8.10 1.14 -11.25
C PRO A 110 -8.42 2.59 -10.90
N ASP A 111 -7.43 3.48 -10.92
CA ASP A 111 -7.60 4.89 -10.50
C ASP A 111 -8.68 5.65 -11.28
N ALA A 112 -8.89 5.30 -12.55
CA ALA A 112 -9.94 5.89 -13.38
C ALA A 112 -11.31 5.18 -13.26
N GLY A 113 -11.48 4.32 -12.25
CA GLY A 113 -12.75 3.66 -11.91
C GLY A 113 -13.35 2.90 -13.10
N GLU A 114 -14.62 3.17 -13.39
CA GLU A 114 -15.41 2.48 -14.43
C GLU A 114 -14.80 2.59 -15.84
N ALA A 115 -14.03 3.65 -16.13
CA ALA A 115 -13.36 3.80 -17.41
C ALA A 115 -12.36 2.65 -17.70
N MET A 116 -11.84 2.01 -16.65
CA MET A 116 -10.92 0.87 -16.77
C MET A 116 -11.63 -0.48 -16.82
N LEU A 117 -12.93 -0.55 -16.52
CA LEU A 117 -13.72 -1.79 -16.50
C LEU A 117 -13.64 -2.59 -17.81
N PRO A 118 -13.72 -1.97 -19.01
CA PRO A 118 -13.61 -2.72 -20.26
C PRO A 118 -12.26 -3.43 -20.40
N ALA A 119 -11.17 -2.82 -19.91
CA ALA A 119 -9.84 -3.41 -19.94
C ALA A 119 -9.72 -4.59 -18.96
N LEU A 120 -10.25 -4.44 -17.74
CA LEU A 120 -10.33 -5.52 -16.75
C LEU A 120 -11.11 -6.73 -17.30
N ARG A 121 -12.29 -6.46 -17.91
CA ARG A 121 -13.13 -7.48 -18.54
C ARG A 121 -12.41 -8.19 -19.69
N SER A 122 -11.64 -7.45 -20.49
CA SER A 122 -10.85 -8.04 -21.56
C SER A 122 -9.75 -8.97 -21.02
N ALA A 123 -9.05 -8.57 -19.96
CA ALA A 123 -8.03 -9.41 -19.33
C ALA A 123 -8.62 -10.70 -18.73
N TYR A 124 -9.75 -10.57 -18.04
CA TYR A 124 -10.47 -11.71 -17.47
C TYR A 124 -10.94 -12.70 -18.54
N LYS A 125 -11.55 -12.21 -19.62
CA LYS A 125 -11.99 -13.05 -20.76
C LYS A 125 -10.83 -13.73 -21.49
N ALA A 126 -9.63 -13.17 -21.43
CA ALA A 126 -8.41 -13.80 -21.95
C ALA A 126 -7.84 -14.90 -21.03
N GLY A 127 -8.54 -15.23 -19.93
CA GLY A 127 -8.13 -16.26 -18.98
C GLY A 127 -7.09 -15.79 -17.94
N VAL A 128 -6.86 -14.49 -17.82
CA VAL A 128 -5.99 -13.93 -16.78
C VAL A 128 -6.79 -13.80 -15.48
N VAL A 129 -6.25 -14.33 -14.38
CA VAL A 129 -6.78 -14.05 -13.04
C VAL A 129 -6.64 -12.56 -12.77
N THR A 130 -7.75 -11.83 -12.83
CA THR A 130 -7.74 -10.35 -12.83
C THR A 130 -8.39 -9.86 -11.55
N VAL A 131 -7.65 -9.10 -10.74
CA VAL A 131 -8.08 -8.61 -9.42
C VAL A 131 -7.91 -7.10 -9.35
N PRO A 132 -8.96 -6.30 -9.63
CA PRO A 132 -8.99 -4.91 -9.22
C PRO A 132 -8.95 -4.82 -7.69
N TYR A 133 -8.14 -3.89 -7.16
CA TYR A 133 -8.07 -3.65 -5.73
C TYR A 133 -8.21 -2.17 -5.38
N ARG A 134 -8.60 -1.92 -4.12
CA ARG A 134 -8.73 -0.62 -3.44
C ARG A 134 -9.78 0.33 -4.00
N VAL A 135 -9.77 0.61 -5.30
CA VAL A 135 -10.76 1.47 -5.97
C VAL A 135 -11.77 0.60 -6.72
N TRP A 136 -13.04 0.95 -6.60
CA TRP A 136 -14.11 0.28 -7.32
C TRP A 136 -14.11 0.69 -8.79
N ALA A 137 -13.99 -0.30 -9.67
CA ALA A 137 -14.04 -0.10 -11.12
C ALA A 137 -15.41 -0.44 -11.73
N GLY A 138 -16.46 -0.62 -10.93
CA GLY A 138 -17.72 -1.20 -11.41
C GLY A 138 -17.64 -2.71 -11.63
N GLY A 139 -18.65 -3.25 -12.30
CA GLY A 139 -18.71 -4.66 -12.69
C GLY A 139 -19.04 -5.63 -11.56
N THR A 140 -18.92 -6.93 -11.85
CA THR A 140 -19.23 -8.01 -10.91
C THR A 140 -18.13 -9.07 -10.93
N ALA A 141 -17.65 -9.45 -9.74
CA ALA A 141 -16.71 -10.55 -9.57
C ALA A 141 -17.27 -11.85 -10.17
N GLY A 142 -16.41 -12.65 -10.79
CA GLY A 142 -16.78 -13.85 -11.55
C GLY A 142 -17.35 -13.57 -12.96
N LYS A 143 -17.75 -12.32 -13.27
CA LYS A 143 -18.29 -11.92 -14.58
C LYS A 143 -17.36 -10.99 -15.35
N ASP A 144 -16.89 -9.94 -14.69
CA ASP A 144 -16.07 -8.88 -15.30
C ASP A 144 -14.59 -8.97 -14.90
N TYR A 145 -14.29 -9.62 -13.78
CA TYR A 145 -12.96 -9.90 -13.27
C TYR A 145 -13.08 -11.05 -12.26
N THR A 146 -11.96 -11.62 -11.82
CA THR A 146 -11.98 -12.81 -10.95
C THR A 146 -12.55 -12.48 -9.58
N MET A 147 -11.97 -11.49 -8.90
CA MET A 147 -12.42 -11.02 -7.59
C MET A 147 -12.13 -9.53 -7.47
N TRP A 148 -12.91 -8.84 -6.65
CA TRP A 148 -12.59 -7.48 -6.22
C TRP A 148 -12.14 -7.50 -4.77
N VAL A 149 -11.08 -6.76 -4.46
CA VAL A 149 -10.54 -6.63 -3.11
C VAL A 149 -10.46 -5.14 -2.75
N GLY A 150 -11.39 -4.64 -1.96
CA GLY A 150 -11.39 -3.24 -1.55
C GLY A 150 -11.81 -3.04 -0.10
N SER A 151 -11.89 -1.78 0.29
CA SER A 151 -12.36 -1.37 1.60
C SER A 151 -13.78 -0.80 1.47
N ASP A 152 -14.57 -0.95 2.53
CA ASP A 152 -15.85 -0.24 2.68
C ASP A 152 -15.56 1.15 3.28
N PHE A 153 -15.50 2.16 2.41
CA PHE A 153 -15.22 3.54 2.79
C PHE A 153 -16.38 4.19 3.55
N VAL A 154 -17.63 3.78 3.28
CA VAL A 154 -18.78 4.22 4.09
C VAL A 154 -18.62 3.70 5.51
N ASN A 155 -18.26 2.42 5.68
CA ASN A 155 -17.98 1.87 6.99
C ASN A 155 -16.77 2.53 7.67
N SER A 156 -15.77 2.97 6.91
CA SER A 156 -14.63 3.74 7.46
C SER A 156 -15.11 5.09 8.02
N GLY A 157 -15.94 5.81 7.27
CA GLY A 157 -16.61 7.02 7.74
C GLY A 157 -17.49 6.81 8.97
N ARG A 158 -18.26 5.70 9.01
CA ARG A 158 -19.06 5.34 10.19
C ARG A 158 -18.19 5.11 11.42
N GLN A 159 -17.07 4.39 11.28
CA GLN A 159 -16.13 4.17 12.38
C GLN A 159 -15.52 5.48 12.89
N TRP A 160 -15.16 6.41 11.99
CA TRP A 160 -14.70 7.73 12.39
C TRP A 160 -15.79 8.53 13.10
N GLY A 161 -17.03 8.46 12.62
CA GLY A 161 -18.19 9.09 13.25
C GLY A 161 -18.43 8.57 14.67
N GLU A 162 -18.40 7.25 14.88
CA GLU A 162 -18.61 6.66 16.21
C GLU A 162 -17.46 7.03 17.16
N TRP A 163 -16.23 7.07 16.67
CA TRP A 163 -15.09 7.55 17.44
C TRP A 163 -15.24 9.03 17.82
N ILE A 164 -15.65 9.89 16.88
CA ILE A 164 -15.92 11.32 17.13
C ILE A 164 -17.04 11.49 18.15
N LYS A 165 -18.13 10.74 18.02
CA LYS A 165 -19.27 10.78 18.94
C LYS A 165 -18.88 10.43 20.38
N LYS A 166 -17.99 9.45 20.54
CA LYS A 166 -17.43 9.04 21.83
C LYS A 166 -16.51 10.11 22.44
N ASN A 167 -15.66 10.75 21.64
CA ASN A 167 -14.65 11.70 22.13
C ASN A 167 -15.16 13.15 22.22
N LEU A 168 -16.20 13.50 21.45
CA LEU A 168 -16.86 14.80 21.45
C LEU A 168 -18.37 14.63 21.74
N PRO A 169 -18.76 14.12 22.93
CA PRO A 169 -20.16 13.81 23.24
C PRO A 169 -21.05 15.07 23.28
N ASN A 170 -20.46 16.25 23.46
CA ASN A 170 -21.17 17.53 23.48
C ASN A 170 -21.22 18.22 22.11
N GLY A 171 -20.73 17.55 21.05
CA GLY A 171 -20.63 18.13 19.71
C GLY A 171 -19.30 18.86 19.48
N GLY A 172 -19.16 19.44 18.30
CA GLY A 172 -17.96 20.14 17.87
C GLY A 172 -17.93 20.45 16.37
N ASN A 173 -17.01 21.31 15.97
CA ASN A 173 -16.76 21.64 14.57
C ASN A 173 -15.81 20.60 13.95
N ILE A 174 -16.24 19.97 12.86
CA ILE A 174 -15.52 18.88 12.20
C ILE A 174 -15.08 19.37 10.82
N LEU A 175 -13.78 19.47 10.62
CA LEU A 175 -13.20 19.75 9.31
C LEU A 175 -12.93 18.43 8.60
N ARG A 176 -13.50 18.27 7.41
CA ARG A 176 -13.27 17.10 6.56
C ARG A 176 -12.31 17.47 5.46
N ILE A 177 -11.19 16.76 5.35
CA ILE A 177 -10.24 16.91 4.24
C ILE A 177 -10.12 15.58 3.50
N SER A 178 -9.95 15.60 2.19
CA SER A 178 -9.76 14.39 1.40
C SER A 178 -8.96 14.68 0.12
N GLY A 179 -8.79 13.70 -0.74
CA GLY A 179 -8.06 13.75 -2.00
C GLY A 179 -8.60 14.73 -3.06
N PRO A 180 -8.46 14.38 -4.35
CA PRO A 180 -8.96 15.21 -5.44
C PRO A 180 -10.47 15.47 -5.30
N ALA A 181 -10.93 16.62 -5.79
CA ALA A 181 -12.35 16.92 -5.83
C ALA A 181 -13.12 15.82 -6.59
N GLY A 182 -14.22 15.34 -6.01
CA GLY A 182 -15.06 14.30 -6.61
C GLY A 182 -14.52 12.87 -6.48
N ASN A 183 -13.42 12.63 -5.76
CA ASN A 183 -12.96 11.26 -5.51
C ASN A 183 -14.00 10.46 -4.68
N SER A 184 -14.22 9.19 -5.04
CA SER A 184 -15.27 8.37 -4.45
C SER A 184 -15.01 7.99 -3.00
N GLN A 185 -13.75 7.80 -2.61
CA GLN A 185 -13.39 7.45 -1.22
C GLN A 185 -13.84 8.52 -0.24
N GLY A 186 -13.46 9.77 -0.46
CA GLY A 186 -13.85 10.88 0.41
C GLY A 186 -15.37 11.09 0.44
N ALA A 187 -16.06 10.85 -0.68
CA ALA A 187 -17.51 10.93 -0.72
C ALA A 187 -18.18 9.85 0.14
N ASP A 188 -17.71 8.61 0.04
CA ASP A 188 -18.21 7.48 0.83
C ASP A 188 -17.92 7.65 2.32
N GLU A 189 -16.72 8.08 2.70
CA GLU A 189 -16.35 8.37 4.08
C GLU A 189 -17.15 9.55 4.66
N SER A 190 -17.36 10.62 3.88
CA SER A 190 -18.24 11.72 4.29
C SER A 190 -19.68 11.27 4.48
N LYS A 191 -20.20 10.40 3.61
CA LYS A 191 -21.52 9.79 3.78
C LYS A 191 -21.60 8.99 5.07
N GLY A 192 -20.62 8.13 5.35
CA GLY A 192 -20.58 7.34 6.59
C GLY A 192 -20.51 8.21 7.85
N LEU A 193 -19.76 9.31 7.81
CA LEU A 193 -19.72 10.31 8.89
C LEU A 193 -21.10 10.94 9.11
N GLU A 194 -21.76 11.35 8.04
CA GLU A 194 -23.10 11.97 8.07
C GLU A 194 -24.18 11.00 8.58
N GLU A 195 -24.09 9.71 8.26
CA GLU A 195 -24.98 8.66 8.78
C GLU A 195 -24.91 8.55 10.33
N VAL A 196 -23.72 8.73 10.91
CA VAL A 196 -23.52 8.56 12.37
C VAL A 196 -23.74 9.86 13.15
N LEU A 197 -23.26 10.98 12.62
CA LEU A 197 -23.24 12.27 13.32
C LEU A 197 -24.47 13.13 12.98
N GLY A 198 -25.15 12.82 11.89
CA GLY A 198 -26.20 13.65 11.30
C GLY A 198 -25.63 14.88 10.59
N THR A 199 -26.44 15.49 9.72
CA THR A 199 -26.11 16.76 9.03
C THR A 199 -26.65 17.99 9.76
N SER A 200 -27.47 17.78 10.79
CA SER A 200 -28.01 18.83 11.67
C SER A 200 -27.79 18.44 13.12
N GLY A 201 -27.37 19.40 13.94
CA GLY A 201 -27.19 19.19 15.38
C GLY A 201 -25.86 19.73 15.92
N LYS A 202 -25.35 19.03 16.95
CA LYS A 202 -24.20 19.49 17.75
C LYS A 202 -22.84 19.20 17.10
N TRP A 203 -22.75 18.22 16.20
CA TRP A 203 -21.58 18.03 15.34
C TRP A 203 -21.79 18.79 14.05
N LYS A 204 -20.93 19.77 13.78
CA LYS A 204 -21.08 20.68 12.64
C LYS A 204 -19.94 20.42 11.67
N PHE A 205 -20.26 19.98 10.46
CA PHE A 205 -19.27 19.92 9.38
C PHE A 205 -18.96 21.33 8.91
N ILE A 206 -17.70 21.74 9.05
CA ILE A 206 -17.18 23.04 8.60
C ILE A 206 -16.33 22.86 7.35
N GLY A 207 -16.17 23.94 6.59
CA GLY A 207 -15.47 23.93 5.31
C GLY A 207 -16.37 23.55 4.13
N THR A 208 -15.73 23.19 3.03
CA THR A 208 -16.38 22.74 1.79
C THR A 208 -17.05 21.38 1.98
N ALA A 209 -18.25 21.21 1.40
CA ALA A 209 -18.92 19.92 1.32
C ALA A 209 -18.60 19.22 -0.02
N PRO A 210 -18.40 17.89 -0.04
CA PRO A 210 -18.41 16.99 1.12
C PRO A 210 -17.11 17.01 1.95
N PHE A 211 -16.06 17.66 1.46
CA PHE A 211 -14.76 17.83 2.13
C PHE A 211 -13.94 18.94 1.45
N GLU A 212 -12.89 19.42 2.11
CA GLU A 212 -11.85 20.25 1.48
C GLU A 212 -10.91 19.39 0.62
N PRO A 213 -10.76 19.70 -0.68
CA PRO A 213 -9.92 18.92 -1.57
C PRO A 213 -8.44 19.27 -1.38
N THR A 214 -7.64 18.25 -1.08
CA THR A 214 -6.17 18.36 -0.92
C THR A 214 -5.41 17.66 -2.04
N GLY A 215 -6.08 16.81 -2.83
CA GLY A 215 -5.38 15.98 -3.81
C GLY A 215 -4.47 14.90 -3.19
N TRP A 216 -4.56 14.68 -1.88
CA TRP A 216 -3.61 13.87 -1.10
C TRP A 216 -2.17 14.40 -1.11
N ASP A 217 -1.99 15.66 -1.53
CA ASP A 217 -0.69 16.32 -1.63
C ASP A 217 -0.32 17.02 -0.31
N PRO A 218 0.84 16.75 0.30
CA PRO A 218 1.22 17.37 1.56
C PRO A 218 1.28 18.91 1.53
N GLY A 219 1.74 19.49 0.41
CA GLY A 219 1.82 20.94 0.26
C GLY A 219 0.43 21.57 0.19
N LYS A 220 -0.47 20.98 -0.59
CA LYS A 220 -1.86 21.42 -0.66
C LYS A 220 -2.60 21.20 0.66
N THR A 221 -2.36 20.08 1.34
CA THR A 221 -2.91 19.82 2.69
C THR A 221 -2.47 20.91 3.66
N GLN A 222 -1.21 21.34 3.63
CA GLN A 222 -0.73 22.44 4.47
C GLN A 222 -1.42 23.77 4.14
N GLU A 223 -1.58 24.10 2.86
CA GLU A 223 -2.30 25.30 2.43
C GLU A 223 -3.76 25.30 2.95
N VAL A 224 -4.47 24.19 2.74
CA VAL A 224 -5.87 24.01 3.15
C VAL A 224 -6.02 24.08 4.67
N LEU A 225 -5.17 23.37 5.42
CA LEU A 225 -5.24 23.39 6.89
C LEU A 225 -4.88 24.78 7.45
N THR A 226 -3.88 25.46 6.89
CA THR A 226 -3.52 26.83 7.30
C THR A 226 -4.69 27.79 7.09
N ALA A 227 -5.34 27.73 5.92
CA ALA A 227 -6.51 28.55 5.62
C ALA A 227 -7.70 28.22 6.54
N ALA A 228 -7.93 26.94 6.82
CA ALA A 228 -8.99 26.51 7.72
C ALA A 228 -8.74 26.99 9.17
N ILE A 229 -7.52 26.88 9.67
CA ILE A 229 -7.14 27.35 11.02
C ILE A 229 -7.32 28.88 11.13
N ALA A 230 -6.96 29.64 10.10
CA ALA A 230 -7.16 31.09 10.09
C ALA A 230 -8.64 31.49 10.02
N LYS A 231 -9.47 30.72 9.29
CA LYS A 231 -10.89 31.02 9.07
C LYS A 231 -11.78 30.58 10.22
N TYR A 232 -11.50 29.43 10.82
CA TYR A 232 -12.36 28.82 11.83
C TYR A 232 -11.73 28.97 13.22
N PRO A 233 -12.33 29.76 14.14
CA PRO A 233 -11.75 30.01 15.46
C PRO A 233 -11.65 28.76 16.33
N LYS A 234 -12.39 27.69 15.97
CA LYS A 234 -12.37 26.41 16.65
C LYS A 234 -12.61 25.27 15.66
N ILE A 235 -11.70 24.31 15.64
CA ILE A 235 -11.81 23.02 14.96
C ILE A 235 -11.67 21.97 16.06
N ASP A 236 -12.70 21.16 16.30
CA ASP A 236 -12.72 20.17 17.38
C ASP A 236 -12.28 18.79 16.89
N ALA A 237 -12.51 18.48 15.61
CA ALA A 237 -12.00 17.29 14.96
C ALA A 237 -11.60 17.53 13.50
N ILE A 238 -10.60 16.79 13.02
CA ILE A 238 -10.26 16.67 11.60
C ILE A 238 -10.48 15.22 11.18
N THR A 239 -11.14 15.02 10.04
CA THR A 239 -11.19 13.72 9.37
C THR A 239 -10.40 13.76 8.07
N SER A 240 -9.59 12.74 7.81
CA SER A 240 -8.77 12.66 6.60
C SER A 240 -8.68 11.24 6.05
N ASP A 241 -8.86 11.11 4.76
CA ASP A 241 -8.75 9.85 4.02
C ASP A 241 -7.30 9.43 3.70
N PHE A 242 -6.34 10.30 4.03
CA PHE A 242 -4.91 10.06 3.86
C PHE A 242 -4.06 10.84 4.87
N GLY A 243 -3.89 10.24 6.05
CA GLY A 243 -3.11 10.74 7.18
C GLY A 243 -1.69 11.22 6.84
N PRO A 244 -0.91 10.50 6.01
CA PRO A 244 0.45 10.93 5.66
C PRO A 244 0.57 12.33 5.06
N SER A 245 -0.48 12.84 4.39
CA SER A 245 -0.45 14.20 3.85
C SER A 245 -0.55 15.29 4.92
N MET A 246 -1.02 14.96 6.13
CA MET A 246 -1.18 15.91 7.22
C MET A 246 0.09 16.11 8.05
N VAL A 247 1.08 15.21 7.97
CA VAL A 247 2.25 15.19 8.87
C VAL A 247 2.95 16.56 8.94
N SER A 248 3.34 17.14 7.80
CA SER A 248 4.02 18.44 7.77
C SER A 248 3.13 19.60 8.20
N ALA A 249 1.84 19.54 7.83
CA ALA A 249 0.87 20.57 8.16
C ALA A 249 0.57 20.62 9.68
N LEU A 250 0.43 19.45 10.31
CA LEU A 250 0.20 19.33 11.75
C LEU A 250 1.43 19.75 12.56
N ASP A 251 2.63 19.37 12.13
CA ASP A 251 3.88 19.82 12.76
C ASP A 251 4.02 21.36 12.69
N ALA A 252 3.79 21.95 11.51
CA ALA A 252 3.85 23.39 11.33
C ALA A 252 2.80 24.14 12.19
N ALA A 253 1.57 23.63 12.24
CA ALA A 253 0.51 24.20 13.06
C ALA A 253 0.80 24.06 14.56
N ALA A 254 1.31 22.91 15.02
CA ALA A 254 1.69 22.73 16.42
C ALA A 254 2.78 23.72 16.86
N LYS A 255 3.78 23.96 15.99
CA LYS A 255 4.86 24.95 16.23
C LYS A 255 4.36 26.40 16.30
N SER A 256 3.22 26.72 15.69
CA SER A 256 2.60 28.05 15.82
C SER A 256 1.75 28.20 17.09
N GLY A 257 1.73 27.19 17.96
CA GLY A 257 0.97 27.17 19.21
C GLY A 257 -0.47 26.69 19.03
N TRP A 258 -0.86 26.24 17.83
CA TRP A 258 -2.17 25.65 17.62
C TRP A 258 -2.23 24.26 18.25
N LYS A 259 -3.26 24.02 19.07
CA LYS A 259 -3.50 22.70 19.66
C LYS A 259 -4.14 21.79 18.62
N VAL A 260 -3.43 20.74 18.25
CA VAL A 260 -3.93 19.72 17.33
C VAL A 260 -5.23 19.11 17.90
N PRO A 261 -6.35 19.13 17.14
CA PRO A 261 -7.62 18.60 17.58
C PRO A 261 -7.66 17.07 17.50
N ALA A 262 -8.80 16.49 17.83
CA ALA A 262 -9.05 15.08 17.61
C ALA A 262 -8.90 14.73 16.10
N ILE A 263 -8.21 13.64 15.76
CA ILE A 263 -8.02 13.22 14.36
C ILE A 263 -8.57 11.81 14.18
N ALA A 264 -9.44 11.63 13.19
CA ALA A 264 -9.86 10.31 12.71
C ALA A 264 -9.45 10.16 11.24
N THR A 265 -8.63 9.16 10.92
CA THR A 265 -7.99 9.10 9.60
C THR A 265 -7.60 7.70 9.17
N SER A 266 -7.54 7.50 7.86
CA SER A 266 -6.82 6.38 7.23
C SER A 266 -5.32 6.72 7.21
N ASP A 267 -4.53 6.06 8.06
CA ASP A 267 -3.12 6.38 8.24
C ASP A 267 -2.17 5.30 7.68
N GLY A 268 -0.94 5.73 7.37
CA GLY A 268 0.20 4.87 7.03
C GLY A 268 1.09 4.53 8.23
N ASN A 269 0.56 4.60 9.46
CA ASN A 269 1.29 4.55 10.74
C ASN A 269 2.32 5.68 10.92
N VAL A 270 2.08 6.84 10.32
CA VAL A 270 2.99 8.01 10.41
C VAL A 270 2.46 9.09 11.35
N LEU A 271 1.17 9.06 11.70
CA LEU A 271 0.57 10.00 12.63
C LEU A 271 0.62 9.53 14.09
N ALA A 272 1.09 8.31 14.35
CA ALA A 272 1.21 7.76 15.71
C ALA A 272 2.28 8.45 16.59
N CYS A 273 3.06 9.38 16.03
CA CYS A 273 4.16 10.08 16.70
C CYS A 273 3.83 11.53 17.11
N PHE A 274 2.57 11.95 16.96
CA PHE A 274 2.10 13.31 17.32
C PHE A 274 1.44 13.35 18.69
#